data_AF-A0A1S4EVB0-F1
#
_entry.id   AF-A0A1S4EVB0-F1
#
_cell.length_a   1.000
_cell.length_b   1.000
_cell.length_c   1.000
_cell.angle_alpha   90.00
_cell.angle_beta   90.00
_cell.angle_gamma   90.00
#
_symmetry.space_group_name_H-M   'P 1'
#
loop_
_entity.id
_entity.type
_entity.pdbx_description
1 polymer ?
#
loop_
_entity_poly.entity_id
_entity_poly.type
_entity_poly.pdbx_seq_one_letter_code
_entity_poly.pdbx_strand_id
1 'polypeptide(L)'
;MRLTISSLLLVFVLVAWVQAGSNQRIAQAKCQDYHHRAKSNELDNCLRGEYPHIAFIGWKTENDPDIGWKMENDHDDYNFLGFGNLISEHYILTTARSTSFQQKKPDIVRLGAMDLDYWKNPDATDYEVSEVITHPNYNERLAYNDIGLVRLDEPVSFSESIRPVCLWDSLQMNFTSLVTTGFGRGE
;
A
#
# COMPACT_ATOMS: atom_id res chain seq x y z
N MET A 1 -5.13 45.60 38.20
CA MET A 1 -5.44 44.38 37.41
C MET A 1 -4.13 43.85 36.86
N ARG A 2 -3.51 42.88 37.54
CA ARG A 2 -2.20 42.31 37.18
C ARG A 2 -2.44 41.09 36.29
N LEU A 3 -2.00 41.16 35.04
CA LEU A 3 -1.97 40.02 34.13
C LEU A 3 -0.81 39.11 34.55
N THR A 4 -1.10 37.86 34.88
CA THR A 4 -0.10 36.85 35.22
C THR A 4 0.44 36.21 33.94
N ILE A 5 1.74 35.94 33.93
CA ILE A 5 2.53 35.39 32.80
C ILE A 5 2.02 34.02 32.32
N SER A 6 1.12 33.37 33.07
CA SER A 6 0.53 32.07 32.73
C SER A 6 -0.39 32.09 31.50
N SER A 7 -0.96 33.24 31.15
CA SER A 7 -1.92 33.33 30.03
C SER A 7 -1.27 33.55 28.66
N LEU A 8 0.02 33.88 28.60
CA LEU A 8 0.76 34.05 27.34
C LEU A 8 1.36 32.73 26.83
N LEU A 9 1.69 31.79 27.74
CA LEU A 9 2.21 30.47 27.34
C LEU A 9 1.16 29.58 26.68
N LEU A 10 -0.12 29.70 27.04
CA LEU A 10 -1.21 28.95 26.40
C LEU A 10 -1.50 29.40 24.97
N VAL A 11 -1.23 30.67 24.63
CA VAL A 11 -1.34 31.15 23.25
C VAL A 11 -0.15 30.68 22.41
N PHE A 12 1.06 30.62 23.00
CA PHE A 12 2.23 30.08 22.29
C PHE A 12 2.15 28.56 22.04
N VAL A 13 1.55 27.78 22.94
CA VAL A 13 1.37 26.33 22.72
C VAL A 13 0.30 26.04 21.65
N LEU A 14 -0.71 26.91 21.48
CA LEU A 14 -1.70 26.74 20.41
C LEU A 14 -1.24 27.28 19.04
N VAL A 15 -0.23 28.16 19.00
CA VAL A 15 0.31 28.73 17.75
C VAL A 15 1.46 27.90 17.16
N ALA A 16 2.03 26.95 17.91
CA ALA A 16 3.11 26.08 17.43
C ALA A 16 2.66 24.74 16.82
N TRP A 17 1.36 24.45 16.75
CA TRP A 17 0.81 23.20 16.16
C TRP A 17 0.05 23.41 14.84
N VAL A 18 0.18 24.58 14.23
CA VAL A 18 -0.06 24.74 12.79
C VAL A 18 1.31 24.84 12.13
N GLN A 19 2.06 23.74 12.19
CA GLN A 19 3.13 23.56 11.22
C GLN A 19 2.41 23.58 9.87
N ALA A 20 2.67 24.63 9.09
CA ALA A 20 2.30 24.72 7.69
C ALA A 20 2.93 23.52 6.97
N GLY A 21 2.24 22.38 6.99
CA GLY A 21 2.56 21.22 6.17
C GLY A 21 2.37 21.65 4.72
N SER A 22 3.33 21.31 3.87
CA SER A 22 3.34 21.66 2.45
C SER A 22 1.96 21.43 1.79
N ASN A 23 1.63 22.21 0.75
CA ASN A 23 0.46 21.99 -0.12
C ASN A 23 0.48 20.63 -0.88
N GLN A 24 1.29 19.68 -0.43
CA GLN A 24 1.50 18.39 -1.07
C GLN A 24 0.65 17.33 -0.39
N ARG A 25 0.14 16.41 -1.20
CA ARG A 25 -0.60 15.25 -0.70
C ARG A 25 0.33 14.36 0.13
N ILE A 26 -0.20 13.67 1.15
CA ILE A 26 0.58 12.78 2.02
C ILE A 26 1.38 11.74 1.22
N ALA A 27 0.74 11.08 0.24
CA ALA A 27 1.40 10.11 -0.61
C ALA A 27 2.53 10.71 -1.46
N GLN A 28 2.34 11.95 -1.94
CA GLN A 28 3.36 12.68 -2.70
C GLN A 28 4.55 13.04 -1.81
N ALA A 29 4.29 13.59 -0.62
CA ALA A 29 5.33 13.92 0.35
C ALA A 29 6.13 12.68 0.75
N LYS A 30 5.45 11.56 1.01
CA LYS A 30 6.10 10.29 1.35
C LYS A 30 6.91 9.74 0.19
N CYS A 31 6.36 9.68 -1.01
CA CYS A 31 7.12 9.22 -2.18
C CYS A 31 8.38 10.06 -2.44
N GLN A 32 8.30 11.39 -2.31
CA GLN A 32 9.44 12.29 -2.50
C GLN A 32 10.54 12.11 -1.45
N ASP A 33 10.20 11.90 -0.17
CA ASP A 33 11.18 11.62 0.90
C ASP A 33 12.08 10.41 0.56
N TYR A 34 11.51 9.40 -0.13
CA TYR A 34 12.23 8.18 -0.50
C TYR A 34 12.92 8.23 -1.86
N HIS A 35 12.36 8.92 -2.86
CA HIS A 35 12.98 9.00 -4.19
C HIS A 35 14.38 9.63 -4.17
N HIS A 36 14.63 10.56 -3.26
CA HIS A 36 15.96 11.17 -3.11
C HIS A 36 17.05 10.18 -2.63
N ARG A 37 16.67 8.97 -2.18
CA ARG A 37 17.59 7.96 -1.63
C ARG A 37 17.83 6.77 -2.56
N ALA A 38 17.08 6.64 -3.65
CA ALA A 38 17.17 5.50 -4.55
C ALA A 38 18.09 5.78 -5.75
N LYS A 39 19.08 4.90 -5.99
CA LYS A 39 19.80 4.82 -7.27
C LYS A 39 19.29 3.57 -8.00
N SER A 40 18.66 3.73 -9.16
CA SER A 40 18.29 2.60 -10.02
C SER A 40 19.41 2.35 -11.04
N ASN A 41 19.82 1.11 -11.21
CA ASN A 41 20.56 0.66 -12.39
C ASN A 41 19.64 -0.27 -13.21
N GLU A 42 19.53 0.00 -14.51
CA GLU A 42 19.03 -0.88 -15.59
C GLU A 42 19.98 -2.10 -15.79
N LEU A 43 19.65 -3.27 -16.36
CA LEU A 43 18.49 -3.86 -17.05
C LEU A 43 18.69 -5.41 -17.04
N ASP A 44 17.61 -6.17 -17.21
CA ASP A 44 17.44 -7.65 -17.36
C ASP A 44 17.26 -8.53 -16.10
N ASN A 45 16.12 -9.25 -16.09
CA ASN A 45 15.45 -10.02 -15.01
C ASN A 45 14.76 -9.19 -13.93
N CYS A 46 13.70 -9.73 -13.28
CA CYS A 46 13.01 -9.07 -12.17
C CYS A 46 14.02 -8.77 -11.06
N LEU A 47 14.49 -7.52 -11.02
CA LEU A 47 15.55 -7.13 -10.10
C LEU A 47 14.93 -6.92 -8.72
N ARG A 48 15.70 -7.29 -7.70
CA ARG A 48 15.39 -6.96 -6.31
C ARG A 48 15.14 -5.46 -6.19
N GLY A 49 13.93 -5.08 -5.76
CA GLY A 49 13.54 -3.68 -5.59
C GLY A 49 13.25 -2.90 -6.88
N GLU A 50 13.02 -3.57 -8.02
CA GLU A 50 12.60 -2.92 -9.26
C GLU A 50 11.20 -2.29 -9.15
N TYR A 51 10.25 -3.02 -8.54
CA TYR A 51 8.88 -2.56 -8.28
C TYR A 51 8.56 -2.62 -6.79
N PRO A 52 9.23 -1.80 -5.96
CA PRO A 52 9.22 -1.94 -4.50
C PRO A 52 7.88 -1.50 -3.87
N HIS A 53 6.93 -1.06 -4.67
CA HIS A 53 5.61 -0.60 -4.25
C HIS A 53 4.53 -1.66 -4.42
N ILE A 54 4.82 -2.79 -5.08
CA ILE A 54 3.84 -3.87 -5.26
C ILE A 54 3.45 -4.44 -3.90
N ALA A 55 2.14 -4.59 -3.71
CA ALA A 55 1.53 -5.15 -2.52
C ALA A 55 0.61 -6.32 -2.91
N PHE A 56 0.79 -7.47 -2.28
CA PHE A 56 -0.12 -8.60 -2.41
C PHE A 56 -1.12 -8.58 -1.25
N ILE A 57 -2.40 -8.74 -1.57
CA ILE A 57 -3.49 -8.69 -0.59
C ILE A 57 -3.98 -10.12 -0.33
N GLY A 58 -3.92 -10.55 0.93
CA GLY A 58 -4.09 -11.95 1.32
C GLY A 58 -5.17 -12.21 2.36
N TRP A 59 -5.74 -13.41 2.30
CA TRP A 59 -6.73 -13.95 3.25
C TRP A 59 -6.22 -15.26 3.84
N LYS A 60 -6.47 -15.49 5.12
CA LYS A 60 -6.10 -16.73 5.82
C LYS A 60 -6.85 -17.92 5.24
N THR A 61 -6.11 -18.96 4.90
CA THR A 61 -6.64 -20.21 4.34
C THR A 61 -7.48 -20.99 5.36
N GLU A 62 -7.17 -20.89 6.66
CA GLU A 62 -7.92 -21.59 7.72
C GLU A 62 -9.38 -21.13 7.85
N ASN A 63 -9.70 -19.93 7.38
CA ASN A 63 -11.03 -19.34 7.51
C ASN A 63 -12.02 -19.82 6.44
N ASP A 64 -11.64 -20.77 5.57
CA ASP A 64 -12.50 -21.23 4.47
C ASP A 64 -12.13 -22.61 3.86
N PRO A 65 -12.98 -23.65 3.99
CA PRO A 65 -12.77 -24.93 3.31
C PRO A 65 -12.91 -24.87 1.78
N ASP A 66 -13.56 -23.84 1.20
CA ASP A 66 -13.73 -23.65 -0.25
C ASP A 66 -12.56 -22.86 -0.88
N ILE A 67 -11.65 -22.30 -0.08
CA ILE A 67 -10.38 -21.70 -0.55
C ILE A 67 -9.27 -22.77 -0.71
N GLY A 68 -9.62 -24.04 -0.49
CA GLY A 68 -8.73 -25.21 -0.45
C GLY A 68 -7.98 -25.59 -1.73
N TRP A 69 -7.69 -24.67 -2.65
CA TRP A 69 -6.68 -24.87 -3.69
C TRP A 69 -5.30 -24.44 -3.16
N LYS A 70 -4.88 -24.98 -2.00
CA LYS A 70 -3.45 -24.98 -1.70
C LYS A 70 -2.80 -25.80 -2.82
N MET A 71 -1.91 -25.17 -3.60
CA MET A 71 -1.06 -25.97 -4.49
C MET A 71 -0.30 -26.95 -3.59
N GLU A 72 0.02 -28.14 -4.10
CA GLU A 72 0.60 -29.23 -3.30
C GLU A 72 1.91 -28.87 -2.58
N ASN A 73 2.51 -27.71 -2.91
CA ASN A 73 3.72 -27.13 -2.31
C ASN A 73 3.51 -25.70 -1.78
N ASP A 74 2.26 -25.25 -1.60
CA ASP A 74 1.97 -23.94 -1.04
C ASP A 74 2.07 -23.99 0.49
N HIS A 75 3.24 -23.61 0.97
CA HIS A 75 3.56 -23.56 2.37
C HIS A 75 3.01 -22.31 3.07
N ASP A 76 2.29 -21.46 2.36
CA ASP A 76 1.73 -20.25 2.93
C ASP A 76 0.38 -20.52 3.63
N ASP A 77 0.13 -19.79 4.71
CA ASP A 77 -1.15 -19.81 5.42
C ASP A 77 -2.14 -18.81 4.82
N TYR A 78 -1.72 -18.05 3.81
CA TYR A 78 -2.51 -17.04 3.15
C TYR A 78 -2.69 -17.32 1.65
N ASN A 79 -3.89 -17.06 1.14
CA ASN A 79 -4.15 -17.00 -0.29
C ASN A 79 -4.17 -15.53 -0.74
N PHE A 80 -3.27 -15.18 -1.65
CA PHE A 80 -3.18 -13.85 -2.24
C PHE A 80 -4.10 -13.74 -3.47
N LEU A 81 -5.18 -12.98 -3.33
CA LEU A 81 -6.24 -12.84 -4.34
C LEU A 81 -6.37 -11.41 -4.88
N GLY A 82 -5.63 -10.47 -4.29
CA GLY A 82 -5.63 -9.07 -4.70
C GLY A 82 -4.23 -8.51 -4.82
N PHE A 83 -4.14 -7.38 -5.51
CA PHE A 83 -2.93 -6.61 -5.67
C PHE A 83 -3.19 -5.15 -5.34
N GLY A 84 -2.15 -4.44 -4.95
CA GLY A 84 -2.21 -3.02 -4.70
C GLY A 84 -0.83 -2.38 -4.77
N ASN A 85 -0.80 -1.09 -4.45
CA ASN A 85 0.40 -0.29 -4.47
C ASN A 85 0.55 0.44 -3.14
N LEU A 86 1.71 0.30 -2.51
CA LEU A 86 2.08 1.07 -1.33
C LEU A 86 2.15 2.54 -1.69
N ILE A 87 1.38 3.40 -1.00
CA ILE A 87 1.37 4.86 -1.26
C ILE A 87 1.84 5.66 -0.04
N SER A 88 1.93 5.04 1.13
CA SER A 88 2.48 5.60 2.36
C SER A 88 2.81 4.48 3.35
N GLU A 89 3.32 4.82 4.53
CA GLU A 89 3.64 3.84 5.59
C GLU A 89 2.45 3.01 6.06
N HIS A 90 1.22 3.47 5.86
CA HIS A 90 0.03 2.79 6.39
C HIS A 90 -1.01 2.45 5.32
N TYR A 91 -0.82 2.88 4.07
CA TYR A 91 -1.88 2.79 3.07
C TYR A 91 -1.41 2.11 1.79
N ILE A 92 -2.20 1.13 1.38
CA ILE A 92 -2.16 0.50 0.07
C ILE A 92 -3.32 1.06 -0.75
N LEU A 93 -3.02 1.51 -1.97
CA LEU A 93 -4.01 1.84 -2.98
C LEU A 93 -4.29 0.61 -3.84
N THR A 94 -5.56 0.28 -4.02
CA THR A 94 -6.00 -0.91 -4.76
C THR A 94 -7.36 -0.68 -5.42
N THR A 95 -7.90 -1.71 -6.07
CA THR A 95 -9.28 -1.71 -6.57
C THR A 95 -10.25 -2.04 -5.45
N ALA A 96 -11.50 -1.58 -5.52
CA ALA A 96 -12.49 -1.93 -4.51
C ALA A 96 -12.83 -3.43 -4.55
N ARG A 97 -12.72 -4.07 -5.71
CA ARG A 97 -12.87 -5.53 -5.85
C ARG A 97 -11.80 -6.31 -5.09
N SER A 98 -10.55 -5.81 -5.09
CA SER A 98 -9.42 -6.46 -4.41
C SER A 98 -9.45 -6.31 -2.89
N THR A 99 -10.44 -5.65 -2.30
CA THR A 99 -10.54 -5.49 -0.84
C THR A 99 -11.57 -6.39 -0.17
N SER A 100 -12.27 -7.24 -0.93
CA SER A 100 -13.29 -8.14 -0.39
C SER A 100 -13.29 -9.46 -1.13
N PHE A 101 -13.20 -10.56 -0.40
CA PHE A 101 -13.39 -11.91 -0.92
C PHE A 101 -14.39 -12.64 -0.04
N GLN A 102 -15.44 -13.19 -0.63
CA GLN A 102 -16.57 -13.79 0.09
C GLN A 102 -17.10 -12.94 1.26
N GLN A 103 -17.23 -11.62 1.02
CA GLN A 103 -17.68 -10.63 2.02
C GLN A 103 -16.74 -10.46 3.23
N LYS A 104 -15.52 -11.00 3.18
CA LYS A 104 -14.48 -10.81 4.20
C LYS A 104 -13.44 -9.81 3.71
N LYS A 105 -13.02 -8.90 4.59
CA LYS A 105 -11.83 -8.07 4.36
C LYS A 105 -10.57 -8.95 4.33
N PRO A 106 -9.49 -8.53 3.66
CA PRO A 106 -8.20 -9.20 3.74
C PRO A 106 -7.67 -9.21 5.16
N ASP A 107 -6.87 -10.22 5.47
CA ASP A 107 -6.19 -10.40 6.74
C ASP A 107 -4.83 -9.68 6.73
N ILE A 108 -4.09 -9.80 5.62
CA ILE A 108 -2.74 -9.26 5.49
C ILE A 108 -2.49 -8.55 4.16
N VAL A 109 -1.42 -7.76 4.14
CA VAL A 109 -0.73 -7.31 2.95
C VAL A 109 0.73 -7.76 3.01
N ARG A 110 1.21 -8.40 1.95
CA ARG A 110 2.63 -8.73 1.77
C ARG A 110 3.32 -7.71 0.88
N LEU A 111 4.44 -7.18 1.35
CA LEU A 111 5.32 -6.26 0.63
C LEU A 111 6.71 -6.88 0.46
N GLY A 112 7.48 -6.42 -0.53
CA GLY A 112 8.87 -6.84 -0.73
C GLY A 112 9.05 -8.24 -1.35
N ALA A 113 7.95 -8.88 -1.72
CA ALA A 113 7.98 -10.16 -2.42
C ALA A 113 8.15 -9.96 -3.94
N MET A 114 9.02 -10.77 -4.55
CA MET A 114 9.28 -10.87 -5.98
C MET A 114 8.58 -12.08 -6.63
N ASP A 115 8.05 -12.99 -5.82
CA ASP A 115 7.27 -14.17 -6.20
C ASP A 115 6.22 -14.42 -5.09
N LEU A 116 5.15 -15.16 -5.40
CA LEU A 116 4.18 -15.62 -4.40
C LEU A 116 4.74 -16.73 -3.50
N ASP A 117 5.79 -17.45 -3.93
CA ASP A 117 6.47 -18.44 -3.10
C ASP A 117 7.27 -17.78 -1.97
N TYR A 118 6.66 -17.66 -0.79
CA TYR A 118 7.23 -16.98 0.38
C TYR A 118 8.67 -17.37 0.69
N TRP A 119 9.01 -18.67 0.55
CA TRP A 119 10.34 -19.19 0.91
C TRP A 119 11.46 -18.75 -0.04
N LYS A 120 11.11 -18.19 -1.19
CA LYS A 120 12.05 -17.59 -2.14
C LYS A 120 12.23 -16.09 -1.95
N ASN A 121 11.53 -15.47 -0.99
CA ASN A 121 11.46 -14.03 -0.83
C ASN A 121 12.00 -13.57 0.53
N PRO A 122 13.32 -13.40 0.70
CA PRO A 122 13.91 -13.00 1.96
C PRO A 122 13.51 -11.58 2.42
N ASP A 123 12.99 -10.76 1.51
CA ASP A 123 12.52 -9.40 1.80
C ASP A 123 11.00 -9.32 2.01
N ALA A 124 10.27 -10.43 1.85
CA ALA A 124 8.83 -10.45 2.06
C ALA A 124 8.52 -10.12 3.52
N THR A 125 7.63 -9.15 3.72
CA THR A 125 7.14 -8.77 5.04
C THR A 125 5.63 -8.65 4.99
N ASP A 126 4.96 -9.31 5.94
CA ASP A 126 3.51 -9.32 6.08
C ASP A 126 3.07 -8.27 7.11
N TYR A 127 2.04 -7.52 6.76
CA TYR A 127 1.43 -6.48 7.58
C TYR A 127 -0.05 -6.78 7.76
N GLU A 128 -0.54 -6.76 9.00
CA GLU A 128 -1.96 -6.96 9.27
C GLU A 128 -2.81 -5.80 8.75
N VAL A 129 -4.01 -6.13 8.27
CA VAL A 129 -4.98 -5.14 7.79
C VAL A 129 -5.86 -4.65 8.94
N SER A 130 -5.76 -3.37 9.26
CA SER A 130 -6.64 -2.73 10.24
C SER A 130 -8.01 -2.40 9.64
N GLU A 131 -8.03 -1.71 8.49
CA GLU A 131 -9.25 -1.15 7.89
C GLU A 131 -9.24 -1.25 6.36
N VAL A 132 -10.43 -1.38 5.78
CA VAL A 132 -10.67 -1.27 4.34
C VAL A 132 -11.62 -0.11 4.08
N ILE A 133 -11.25 0.76 3.14
CA ILE A 133 -12.04 1.92 2.75
C ILE A 133 -12.28 1.84 1.23
N THR A 134 -13.47 1.44 0.83
CA THR A 134 -13.87 1.46 -0.58
C THR A 134 -14.47 2.82 -0.95
N HIS A 135 -14.39 3.18 -2.23
CA HIS A 135 -15.05 4.39 -2.69
C HIS A 135 -16.57 4.30 -2.41
N PRO A 136 -17.21 5.33 -1.81
CA PRO A 136 -18.62 5.26 -1.39
C PRO A 136 -19.60 5.04 -2.55
N ASN A 137 -19.18 5.41 -3.77
CA ASN A 137 -19.95 5.22 -5.00
C ASN A 137 -19.44 4.02 -5.84
N TYR A 138 -18.66 3.09 -5.26
CA TYR A 138 -18.25 1.88 -5.96
C TYR A 138 -19.48 1.10 -6.41
N ASN A 139 -19.51 0.73 -7.69
CA ASN A 139 -20.55 -0.09 -8.26
C ASN A 139 -19.93 -1.28 -8.97
N GLU A 140 -20.02 -2.46 -8.33
CA GLU A 140 -19.44 -3.70 -8.83
C GLU A 140 -19.98 -4.09 -10.22
N ARG A 141 -21.28 -3.93 -10.46
CA ARG A 141 -21.93 -4.31 -11.72
C ARG A 141 -21.47 -3.46 -12.90
N LEU A 142 -21.19 -2.19 -12.65
CA LEU A 142 -20.78 -1.24 -13.68
C LEU A 142 -19.26 -1.02 -13.71
N ALA A 143 -18.52 -1.61 -12.78
CA ALA A 143 -17.09 -1.36 -12.54
C ALA A 143 -16.73 0.13 -12.38
N TYR A 144 -17.67 0.96 -11.91
CA TYR A 144 -17.42 2.38 -11.67
C TYR A 144 -16.85 2.61 -10.27
N ASN A 145 -15.93 3.56 -10.18
CA ASN A 145 -15.23 3.91 -8.94
C ASN A 145 -14.58 2.69 -8.27
N ASP A 146 -13.98 1.81 -9.08
CA ASP A 146 -13.29 0.59 -8.62
C ASP A 146 -11.94 0.94 -8.00
N ILE A 147 -12.00 1.63 -6.86
CA ILE A 147 -10.86 2.13 -6.11
C ILE A 147 -11.11 1.92 -4.61
N GLY A 148 -10.09 1.43 -3.92
CA GLY A 148 -10.11 1.15 -2.50
C GLY A 148 -8.77 1.45 -1.84
N LEU A 149 -8.81 1.65 -0.54
CA LEU A 149 -7.65 1.76 0.32
C LEU A 149 -7.66 0.63 1.34
N VAL A 150 -6.50 0.05 1.59
CA VAL A 150 -6.25 -0.84 2.71
C VAL A 150 -5.34 -0.12 3.68
N ARG A 151 -5.79 0.01 4.92
CA ARG A 151 -5.00 0.56 6.02
C ARG A 151 -4.32 -0.58 6.77
N LEU A 152 -3.02 -0.45 6.99
CA LEU A 152 -2.22 -1.39 7.77
C LEU A 152 -2.31 -1.05 9.26
N ASP A 153 -2.15 -2.06 10.12
CA ASP A 153 -2.20 -1.87 11.57
C ASP A 153 -0.92 -1.19 12.09
N GLU A 154 0.22 -1.55 11.52
CA GLU A 154 1.53 -1.00 11.85
C GLU A 154 2.17 -0.26 10.66
N PRO A 155 3.04 0.73 10.91
CA PRO A 155 3.78 1.42 9.86
C PRO A 155 4.77 0.50 9.15
N VAL A 156 4.78 0.56 7.83
CA VAL A 156 5.76 -0.13 6.98
C VAL A 156 7.16 0.40 7.20
N SER A 157 8.10 -0.53 7.41
CA SER A 157 9.53 -0.23 7.41
C SER A 157 10.06 -0.28 5.98
N PHE A 158 10.34 0.88 5.40
CA PHE A 158 10.84 0.95 4.03
C PHE A 158 12.26 0.41 3.88
N SER A 159 12.52 -0.20 2.73
CA SER A 159 13.78 -0.84 2.40
C SER A 159 14.14 -0.62 0.92
N GLU A 160 15.10 -1.38 0.40
CA GLU A 160 15.34 -1.41 -1.05
C GLU A 160 14.18 -2.02 -1.83
N SER A 161 13.54 -3.03 -1.25
CA SER A 161 12.45 -3.81 -1.85
C SER A 161 11.06 -3.33 -1.46
N ILE A 162 10.94 -2.39 -0.52
CA ILE A 162 9.66 -1.86 -0.02
C ILE A 162 9.70 -0.33 0.00
N ARG A 163 9.00 0.32 -0.93
CA ARG A 163 8.93 1.79 -1.07
C ARG A 163 7.60 2.21 -1.65
N PRO A 164 7.07 3.40 -1.30
CA PRO A 164 5.80 3.86 -1.85
C PRO A 164 5.96 4.35 -3.29
N VAL A 165 4.88 4.25 -4.07
CA VAL A 165 4.76 4.87 -5.39
C VAL A 165 4.21 6.30 -5.28
N CYS A 166 4.56 7.13 -6.25
CA CYS A 166 4.05 8.49 -6.37
C CYS A 166 2.66 8.47 -7.02
N LEU A 167 1.73 9.23 -6.45
CA LEU A 167 0.44 9.49 -7.10
C LEU A 167 0.57 10.65 -8.07
N TRP A 168 -0.05 10.48 -9.24
CA TRP A 168 -0.18 11.56 -10.22
C TRP A 168 -1.20 12.59 -9.72
N ASP A 169 -0.81 13.85 -9.68
CA ASP A 169 -1.61 14.96 -9.17
C ASP A 169 -2.08 15.93 -10.26
N SER A 170 -1.61 15.75 -11.50
CA SER A 170 -1.97 16.59 -12.65
C SER A 170 -3.15 16.01 -13.42
N LEU A 171 -4.02 16.90 -13.94
CA LEU A 171 -5.09 16.52 -14.85
C LEU A 171 -4.59 16.23 -16.28
N GLN A 172 -3.38 16.69 -16.62
CA GLN A 172 -2.78 16.46 -17.91
C GLN A 172 -1.94 15.19 -17.85
N MET A 173 -2.16 14.26 -18.78
CA MET A 173 -1.32 13.07 -18.95
C MET A 173 -0.39 13.33 -20.13
N ASN A 174 0.82 13.83 -19.84
CA ASN A 174 1.81 14.17 -20.86
C ASN A 174 2.81 13.02 -21.07
N PHE A 175 2.32 11.77 -21.00
CA PHE A 175 3.13 10.56 -21.16
C PHE A 175 2.77 9.85 -22.46
N THR A 176 3.77 9.31 -23.13
CA THR A 176 3.61 8.54 -24.37
C THR A 176 3.68 7.03 -24.15
N SER A 177 4.13 6.59 -22.98
CA SER A 177 4.23 5.18 -22.59
C SER A 177 3.84 4.98 -21.13
N LEU A 178 3.35 3.77 -20.84
CA LEU A 178 3.02 3.30 -19.50
C LEU A 178 3.61 1.89 -19.35
N VAL A 179 4.08 1.57 -18.15
CA VAL A 179 4.54 0.23 -17.78
C VAL A 179 3.51 -0.38 -16.84
N THR A 180 3.15 -1.63 -17.10
CA THR A 180 2.26 -2.41 -16.24
C THR A 180 3.03 -3.61 -15.71
N THR A 181 2.98 -3.82 -14.41
CA THR A 181 3.53 -5.01 -13.75
C THR A 181 2.42 -5.77 -13.05
N GLY A 182 2.57 -7.08 -12.98
CA GLY A 182 1.58 -7.95 -12.36
C GLY A 182 2.06 -9.39 -12.31
N PHE A 183 1.42 -10.16 -11.45
CA PHE A 183 1.66 -11.58 -11.31
C PHE A 183 0.48 -12.34 -11.90
N GLY A 184 0.74 -13.15 -12.93
CA GLY A 184 -0.24 -14.09 -13.46
C GLY A 184 -0.24 -15.36 -12.62
N ARG A 185 -1.40 -15.79 -12.15
CA ARG A 185 -1.57 -17.18 -11.71
C ARG A 185 -1.52 -18.02 -13.00
N GLY A 186 -0.53 -18.90 -13.12
CA GLY A 186 -0.49 -19.88 -14.20
C GLY A 186 -1.80 -20.68 -14.22
N GLU A 187 -2.28 -20.95 -15.43
CA GLU A 187 -3.59 -21.54 -15.77
C GLU A 187 -4.08 -22.67 -14.87
#